data_AF-A0A914ZWX7-F1
#
_entry.id   AF-A0A914ZWX7-F1
#
_cell.length_a   1.000
_cell.length_b   1.000
_cell.length_c   1.000
_cell.angle_alpha   90.00
_cell.angle_beta   90.00
_cell.angle_gamma   90.00
#
_symmetry.space_group_name_H-M   'P 1'
#
loop_
_entity.id
_entity.type
_entity.pdbx_description
1 polymer ?
#
loop_
_entity_poly.entity_id
_entity_poly.type
_entity_poly.pdbx_seq_one_letter_code
_entity_poly.pdbx_strand_id
1 'polypeptide(L)'
;MGSGSALSGYGVLITFDFISRPSATICAAVWQKRKRIVMISSPMIMLIFWMLAVKYRRGIFLLELPSWSVAIDRHAVEMPSLLLNGYLDGEKCRRTLTDINFAKTAAKNRITFADSANISVSCESIFHRGFYTDRPMSREEAELPIAYARVVFRNHDLPLKTNAELVRILSVFNGSNDVEMKVPRASMNISWKFGSLNIFRDKRRNDDRRLYLVKGGVQSIFSRAYVEYILNTLNVSIFLNNLDNIKFGGDEMFFATLNMQDELGVPGGFTRRCLSSRPFYASKFAIWQHMGGCSSSKFRHAVCTFGIEDLPKLMNVSKLIANKMLPEFDYSAFSCWMQTLFNLTYGNLTRRLSLETYSRLPHVRFNRERERWMRNPTAFNCTYH
;
A
#
# COMPACT_ATOMS: atom_id res chain seq x y z
N MET A 1 35.07 -11.88 -11.79
CA MET A 1 34.49 -11.12 -10.66
C MET A 1 33.57 -10.05 -11.25
N GLY A 2 32.29 -10.37 -11.40
CA GLY A 2 31.30 -9.51 -12.05
C GLY A 2 30.47 -8.77 -11.02
N SER A 3 30.50 -7.44 -11.08
CA SER A 3 29.76 -6.51 -10.24
C SER A 3 28.25 -6.65 -10.44
N GLY A 4 27.54 -6.96 -9.35
CA GLY A 4 26.08 -7.04 -9.32
C GLY A 4 25.43 -5.67 -9.46
N SER A 5 24.48 -5.57 -10.38
CA SER A 5 23.55 -4.45 -10.51
C SER A 5 22.55 -4.47 -9.36
N ALA A 6 22.58 -3.46 -8.50
CA ALA A 6 21.56 -3.22 -7.49
C ALA A 6 20.26 -2.74 -8.16
N LEU A 7 19.29 -3.64 -8.30
CA LEU A 7 17.91 -3.30 -8.68
C LEU A 7 17.21 -2.69 -7.45
N SER A 8 17.03 -1.37 -7.44
CA SER A 8 16.20 -0.68 -6.45
C SER A 8 14.73 -1.05 -6.66
N GLY A 9 14.17 -1.88 -5.79
CA GLY A 9 12.76 -2.27 -5.80
C GLY A 9 11.87 -1.14 -5.28
N TYR A 10 11.03 -0.58 -6.15
CA TYR A 10 9.98 0.37 -5.77
C TYR A 10 8.66 -0.40 -5.55
N GLY A 11 7.88 -0.06 -4.50
CA GLY A 11 6.59 -0.69 -4.18
C GLY A 11 5.40 0.21 -4.53
N VAL A 12 4.33 -0.38 -5.06
CA VAL A 12 3.03 0.24 -5.39
C VAL A 12 1.95 -0.50 -4.61
N LEU A 13 1.23 0.21 -3.74
CA LEU A 13 0.04 -0.32 -3.05
C LEU A 13 -1.20 0.04 -3.89
N ILE A 14 -1.89 -0.96 -4.42
CA ILE A 14 -3.03 -0.74 -5.33
C ILE A 14 -4.30 -1.29 -4.68
N THR A 15 -5.30 -0.43 -4.50
CA THR A 15 -6.65 -0.81 -4.03
C THR A 15 -7.63 -0.59 -5.19
N PHE A 16 -8.34 -1.64 -5.62
CA PHE A 16 -9.31 -1.56 -6.73
C PHE A 16 -10.76 -1.56 -6.27
N ASP A 17 -11.57 -0.79 -6.98
CA ASP A 17 -13.00 -1.00 -7.23
C ASP A 17 -13.35 -0.27 -8.55
N PHE A 18 -14.19 -0.82 -9.42
CA PHE A 18 -14.51 -0.22 -10.74
C PHE A 18 -15.85 0.55 -10.72
N ILE A 19 -15.95 1.50 -11.65
CA ILE A 19 -17.12 2.24 -12.17
C ILE A 19 -17.22 3.73 -11.80
N SER A 20 -17.64 4.44 -12.84
CA SER A 20 -17.53 5.84 -13.25
C SER A 20 -18.38 6.85 -12.49
N ARG A 21 -17.78 8.01 -12.19
CA ARG A 21 -18.23 9.35 -12.65
C ARG A 21 -17.23 10.45 -12.24
N PRO A 22 -17.12 11.55 -13.01
CA PRO A 22 -16.06 12.54 -12.87
C PRO A 22 -16.53 13.74 -12.07
N SER A 23 -16.05 13.90 -10.83
CA SER A 23 -16.15 15.18 -10.11
C SER A 23 -15.35 15.16 -8.81
N ALA A 24 -14.02 15.24 -8.91
CA ALA A 24 -13.17 15.63 -7.77
C ALA A 24 -11.81 16.18 -8.25
N THR A 25 -11.84 17.19 -9.13
CA THR A 25 -10.65 17.94 -9.53
C THR A 25 -10.74 19.35 -8.92
N ILE A 26 -10.37 19.55 -7.65
CA ILE A 26 -10.39 20.91 -7.06
C ILE A 26 -9.09 21.35 -6.37
N CYS A 27 -8.29 20.53 -5.68
CA CYS A 27 -7.05 21.04 -5.02
C CYS A 27 -5.71 20.58 -5.67
N ALA A 28 -5.70 19.84 -6.78
CA ALA A 28 -4.46 19.27 -7.34
C ALA A 28 -3.54 20.28 -8.07
N ALA A 29 -4.05 21.46 -8.48
CA ALA A 29 -3.36 22.30 -9.47
C ALA A 29 -2.50 23.45 -8.89
N VAL A 30 -2.64 23.81 -7.61
CA VAL A 30 -2.06 25.08 -7.10
C VAL A 30 -0.65 24.92 -6.49
N TRP A 31 -0.25 23.71 -6.08
CA TRP A 31 0.97 23.54 -5.27
C TRP A 31 2.11 22.74 -5.89
N GLN A 32 1.99 22.34 -7.17
CA GLN A 32 3.08 21.66 -7.91
C GLN A 32 4.10 22.64 -8.55
N LYS A 33 4.00 23.95 -8.27
CA LYS A 33 4.78 25.01 -8.95
C LYS A 33 6.08 25.45 -8.27
N ARG A 34 6.56 24.81 -7.18
CA ARG A 34 7.82 25.22 -6.51
C ARG A 34 8.98 24.24 -6.59
N LYS A 35 8.93 23.21 -7.44
CA LYS A 35 10.10 22.38 -7.76
C LYS A 35 10.14 22.06 -9.25
N ARG A 36 10.80 22.93 -10.02
CA ARG A 36 11.34 22.63 -11.36
C ARG A 36 12.70 23.28 -11.51
N ILE A 37 13.71 22.44 -11.68
CA ILE A 37 14.76 22.52 -12.71
C ILE A 37 14.99 23.93 -13.26
N VAL A 38 16.12 24.54 -12.89
CA VAL A 38 16.67 25.68 -13.63
C VAL A 38 17.22 25.14 -14.95
N MET A 39 16.43 25.27 -16.01
CA MET A 39 16.89 25.07 -17.38
C MET A 39 17.58 26.37 -17.82
N ILE A 40 18.92 26.40 -17.79
CA ILE A 40 19.70 27.54 -18.28
C ILE A 40 19.65 27.52 -19.81
N SER A 41 18.68 28.23 -20.39
CA SER A 41 18.50 28.36 -21.83
C SER A 41 19.30 29.55 -22.38
N SER A 42 20.63 29.55 -22.20
CA SER A 42 21.48 30.55 -22.86
C SER A 42 22.86 29.96 -23.22
N PRO A 43 23.21 29.86 -24.52
CA PRO A 43 24.53 29.40 -24.95
C PRO A 43 25.68 30.32 -24.51
N MET A 44 25.38 31.57 -24.12
CA MET A 44 26.37 32.51 -23.57
C MET A 44 26.93 32.08 -22.20
N ILE A 45 26.11 31.45 -21.35
CA ILE A 45 26.55 31.08 -19.99
C ILE A 45 27.46 29.84 -20.02
N MET A 46 27.21 28.90 -20.94
CA MET A 46 28.08 27.75 -21.18
C MET A 46 29.47 28.17 -21.68
N LEU A 47 29.56 29.19 -22.53
CA LEU A 47 30.82 29.75 -23.02
C LEU A 47 31.62 30.44 -21.92
N ILE A 48 30.95 31.14 -20.99
CA ILE A 48 31.61 31.76 -19.82
C ILE A 48 32.17 30.68 -18.89
N PHE A 49 31.42 29.61 -18.61
CA PHE A 49 31.91 28.50 -17.78
C PHE A 49 33.06 27.73 -18.44
N TRP A 50 33.01 27.52 -19.77
CA TRP A 50 34.09 26.86 -20.50
C TRP A 50 35.35 27.73 -20.58
N MET A 51 35.20 29.04 -20.83
CA MET A 51 36.33 29.98 -20.84
C MET A 51 36.96 30.17 -19.45
N LEU A 52 36.17 30.14 -18.38
CA LEU A 52 36.70 30.17 -17.00
C LEU A 52 37.43 28.86 -16.63
N ALA A 53 36.94 27.71 -17.10
CA ALA A 53 37.58 26.41 -16.88
C ALA A 53 38.90 26.25 -17.66
N VAL A 54 39.02 26.85 -18.86
CA VAL A 54 40.25 26.81 -19.67
C VAL A 54 41.30 27.81 -19.17
N LYS A 55 40.89 28.93 -18.57
CA LYS A 55 41.81 30.00 -18.13
C LYS A 55 42.47 29.73 -16.76
N TYR A 56 41.90 28.86 -15.92
CA TYR A 56 42.47 28.51 -14.61
C TYR A 56 42.92 27.04 -14.56
N ARG A 57 44.02 26.72 -15.26
CA ARG A 57 44.81 25.48 -15.03
C ARG A 57 45.53 25.56 -13.68
N ARG A 58 44.82 25.47 -12.56
CA ARG A 58 45.40 25.20 -11.24
C ARG A 58 44.39 24.46 -10.36
N GLY A 59 44.71 23.19 -10.07
CA GLY A 59 44.19 22.41 -8.94
C GLY A 59 42.70 22.10 -8.97
N ILE A 60 42.36 20.83 -9.14
CA ILE A 60 41.04 20.31 -8.75
C ILE A 60 40.98 20.44 -7.23
N PHE A 61 40.41 21.53 -6.72
CA PHE A 61 39.91 21.55 -5.36
C PHE A 61 38.64 20.69 -5.35
N LEU A 62 38.76 19.51 -4.75
CA LEU A 62 37.61 18.78 -4.22
C LEU A 62 36.95 19.69 -3.19
N LEU A 63 35.98 20.48 -3.63
CA LEU A 63 34.97 21.04 -2.74
C LEU A 63 34.16 19.84 -2.23
N GLU A 64 34.52 19.37 -1.04
CA GLU A 64 33.59 18.60 -0.22
C GLU A 64 32.31 19.44 -0.13
N LEU A 65 31.26 18.98 -0.82
CA LEU A 65 29.93 19.50 -0.58
C LEU A 65 29.67 19.32 0.92
N PRO A 66 29.26 20.37 1.64
CA PRO A 66 28.96 20.23 3.06
C PRO A 66 27.96 19.08 3.16
N SER A 67 28.28 18.11 4.02
CA SER A 67 27.33 17.08 4.39
C SER A 67 26.06 17.81 4.82
N TRP A 68 25.03 17.80 3.98
CA TRP A 68 23.70 18.20 4.41
C TRP A 68 23.29 17.12 5.40
N SER A 69 23.66 17.31 6.66
CA SER A 69 22.91 16.74 7.76
C SER A 69 21.49 17.20 7.51
N VAL A 70 20.63 16.27 7.06
CA VAL A 70 19.19 16.47 7.13
C VAL A 70 18.93 16.67 8.61
N ALA A 71 18.90 17.94 9.04
CA ALA A 71 18.44 18.30 10.35
C ALA A 71 16.97 17.90 10.36
N ILE A 72 16.68 16.73 10.95
CA ILE A 72 15.33 16.26 11.22
C ILE A 72 14.84 17.14 12.36
N ASP A 73 14.40 18.34 12.00
CA ASP A 73 13.85 19.27 12.94
C ASP A 73 12.46 18.77 13.34
N ARG A 74 12.41 18.00 14.44
CA ARG A 74 11.18 17.58 15.10
C ARG A 74 10.57 18.80 15.77
N HIS A 75 10.09 19.75 14.97
CA HIS A 75 9.22 20.81 15.48
C HIS A 75 8.06 20.14 16.22
N ALA A 76 7.64 20.73 17.35
CA ALA A 76 6.41 20.35 18.01
C ALA A 76 5.25 20.61 17.04
N VAL A 77 4.79 19.58 16.33
CA VAL A 77 3.66 19.68 15.42
C VAL A 77 2.38 19.50 16.22
N GLU A 78 1.52 20.51 16.19
CA GLU A 78 0.20 20.42 16.80
C GLU A 78 -0.67 19.40 16.06
N MET A 79 -1.42 18.62 16.83
CA MET A 79 -2.32 17.62 16.28
C MET A 79 -3.50 18.32 15.57
N PRO A 80 -3.85 17.92 14.33
CA PRO A 80 -4.92 18.57 13.59
C PRO A 80 -6.25 18.55 14.34
N SER A 81 -7.03 19.62 14.20
CA SER A 81 -8.32 19.80 14.90
C SER A 81 -9.33 18.69 14.60
N LEU A 82 -9.33 18.13 13.39
CA LEU A 82 -10.17 16.98 13.04
C LEU A 82 -9.86 15.75 13.91
N LEU A 83 -8.60 15.56 14.30
CA LEU A 83 -8.20 14.46 15.16
C LEU A 83 -8.59 14.73 16.61
N LEU A 84 -8.65 16.00 17.02
CA LEU A 84 -9.01 16.45 18.37
C LEU A 84 -10.53 16.57 18.58
N ASN A 85 -11.32 16.67 17.51
CA ASN A 85 -12.79 16.76 17.55
C ASN A 85 -13.50 15.43 17.90
N GLY A 86 -12.76 14.40 18.32
CA GLY A 86 -13.32 13.14 18.80
C GLY A 86 -13.86 13.25 20.24
N TYR A 87 -14.67 12.27 20.65
CA TYR A 87 -15.20 12.16 22.02
C TYR A 87 -14.11 12.08 23.11
N LEU A 88 -12.98 11.46 22.75
CA LEU A 88 -11.90 11.14 23.68
C LEU A 88 -10.67 12.01 23.39
N ASP A 89 -10.17 12.63 24.45
CA ASP A 89 -8.86 13.27 24.47
C ASP A 89 -7.72 12.25 24.28
N GLY A 90 -6.50 12.73 24.05
CA GLY A 90 -5.34 11.89 23.75
C GLY A 90 -4.96 10.89 24.85
N GLU A 91 -5.29 11.14 26.12
CA GLU A 91 -5.04 10.17 27.20
C GLU A 91 -6.09 9.05 27.17
N LYS A 92 -7.37 9.40 27.07
CA LYS A 92 -8.44 8.41 26.94
C LYS A 92 -8.28 7.56 25.68
N CYS A 93 -7.89 8.15 24.55
CA CYS A 93 -7.59 7.40 23.33
C CYS A 93 -6.41 6.43 23.53
N ARG A 94 -5.35 6.81 24.26
CA ARG A 94 -4.25 5.87 24.56
C ARG A 94 -4.73 4.73 25.46
N ARG A 95 -5.57 5.02 26.45
CA ARG A 95 -6.13 3.99 27.33
C ARG A 95 -6.99 2.97 26.58
N THR A 96 -7.74 3.38 25.55
CA THR A 96 -8.52 2.42 24.74
C THR A 96 -7.66 1.47 23.92
N LEU A 97 -6.37 1.74 23.73
CA LEU A 97 -5.45 0.83 23.01
C LEU A 97 -5.02 -0.36 23.87
N THR A 98 -5.06 -0.26 25.20
CA THR A 98 -4.51 -1.27 26.12
C THR A 98 -5.54 -1.83 27.09
N ASP A 99 -6.55 -1.05 27.49
CA ASP A 99 -7.58 -1.45 28.45
C ASP A 99 -8.87 -1.85 27.71
N ILE A 100 -9.07 -3.16 27.54
CA ILE A 100 -10.24 -3.73 26.85
C ILE A 100 -11.55 -3.36 27.54
N ASN A 101 -11.57 -3.27 28.88
CA ASN A 101 -12.79 -2.96 29.63
C ASN A 101 -13.14 -1.48 29.50
N PHE A 102 -12.14 -0.61 29.51
CA PHE A 102 -12.31 0.81 29.21
C PHE A 102 -12.80 1.01 27.77
N ALA A 103 -12.19 0.34 26.78
CA ALA A 103 -12.62 0.43 25.39
C ALA A 103 -14.08 0.02 25.20
N LYS A 104 -14.52 -1.08 25.85
CA LYS A 104 -15.94 -1.51 25.87
C LYS A 104 -16.86 -0.50 26.55
N THR A 105 -16.37 0.21 27.57
CA THR A 105 -17.15 1.24 28.26
C THR A 105 -17.28 2.49 27.39
N ALA A 106 -16.19 2.93 26.77
CA ALA A 106 -16.18 4.05 25.82
C ALA A 106 -17.12 3.81 24.63
N ALA A 107 -17.23 2.57 24.17
CA ALA A 107 -18.12 2.15 23.09
C ALA A 107 -19.61 2.40 23.37
N LYS A 108 -20.02 2.60 24.63
CA LYS A 108 -21.41 2.97 25.00
C LYS A 108 -21.74 4.43 24.68
N ASN A 109 -20.72 5.29 24.63
CA ASN A 109 -20.84 6.73 24.40
C ASN A 109 -20.14 7.15 23.09
N ARG A 110 -20.09 6.25 22.10
CA ARG A 110 -19.43 6.55 20.83
C ARG A 110 -20.12 7.72 20.13
N ILE A 111 -19.32 8.66 19.62
CA ILE A 111 -19.80 9.72 18.74
C ILE A 111 -19.78 9.23 17.30
N THR A 112 -20.81 9.56 16.54
CA THR A 112 -20.87 9.37 15.10
C THR A 112 -20.51 10.67 14.39
N PHE A 113 -19.89 10.55 13.23
CA PHE A 113 -19.74 11.68 12.33
C PHE A 113 -21.09 11.88 11.63
N ALA A 114 -21.87 12.85 12.10
CA ALA A 114 -23.00 13.34 11.33
C ALA A 114 -22.45 14.17 10.17
N ASP A 115 -22.94 13.93 8.94
CA ASP A 115 -22.63 14.75 7.77
C ASP A 115 -22.84 16.23 8.12
N SER A 116 -21.78 16.91 8.51
CA SER A 116 -21.90 18.32 8.81
C SER A 116 -21.87 19.02 7.47
N ALA A 117 -23.07 19.35 6.98
CA ALA A 117 -23.29 20.25 5.86
C ALA A 117 -22.54 21.61 5.98
N ASN A 118 -21.89 21.86 7.14
CA ASN A 118 -21.10 23.05 7.47
C ASN A 118 -19.57 22.85 7.49
N ILE A 119 -19.03 21.71 7.04
CA ILE A 119 -17.58 21.56 6.89
C ILE A 119 -17.11 22.36 5.67
N SER A 120 -16.43 23.48 5.91
CA SER A 120 -15.81 24.31 4.86
C SER A 120 -14.95 23.47 3.92
N VAL A 121 -15.15 23.55 2.61
CA VAL A 121 -14.36 22.81 1.62
C VAL A 121 -13.21 23.63 1.04
N SER A 122 -12.82 24.74 1.69
CA SER A 122 -11.65 25.51 1.26
C SER A 122 -10.38 24.68 1.40
N CYS A 123 -9.40 24.86 0.49
CA CYS A 123 -8.16 24.09 0.56
C CYS A 123 -7.41 24.37 1.89
N GLU A 124 -7.48 25.59 2.43
CA GLU A 124 -6.94 25.92 3.77
C GLU A 124 -7.64 25.09 4.87
N SER A 125 -8.98 25.05 4.88
CA SER A 125 -9.71 24.27 5.89
C SER A 125 -9.44 22.77 5.76
N ILE A 126 -9.36 22.25 4.53
CA ILE A 126 -8.99 20.84 4.27
C ILE A 126 -7.56 20.55 4.74
N PHE A 127 -6.62 21.47 4.48
CA PHE A 127 -5.22 21.33 4.88
C PHE A 127 -5.09 21.28 6.40
N HIS A 128 -5.74 22.17 7.13
CA HIS A 128 -5.70 22.21 8.61
C HIS A 128 -6.43 21.05 9.29
N ARG A 129 -7.34 20.36 8.59
CA ARG A 129 -8.00 19.15 9.11
C ARG A 129 -7.16 17.89 8.99
N GLY A 130 -6.32 17.84 7.97
CA GLY A 130 -5.43 16.72 7.76
C GLY A 130 -4.07 16.96 8.39
N PHE A 131 -3.30 15.89 8.51
CA PHE A 131 -1.87 16.00 8.69
C PHE A 131 -1.20 15.73 7.33
N TYR A 132 -0.61 16.76 6.75
CA TYR A 132 0.10 16.67 5.46
C TYR A 132 1.56 17.05 5.67
N THR A 133 2.46 16.08 5.53
CA THR A 133 3.90 16.35 5.50
C THR A 133 4.30 16.88 4.12
N ASP A 134 5.10 17.94 4.10
CA ASP A 134 5.65 18.54 2.88
C ASP A 134 7.05 17.99 2.52
N ARG A 135 7.65 17.25 3.45
CA ARG A 135 8.96 16.59 3.32
C ARG A 135 8.95 15.19 3.97
N PRO A 136 9.85 14.29 3.53
CA PRO A 136 10.06 13.01 4.22
C PRO A 136 10.47 13.23 5.68
N MET A 137 9.94 12.40 6.58
CA MET A 137 10.25 12.47 8.01
C MET A 137 11.55 11.75 8.38
N SER A 138 12.08 10.92 7.47
CA SER A 138 13.34 10.19 7.62
C SER A 138 14.01 9.95 6.27
N ARG A 139 15.30 9.58 6.31
CA ARG A 139 16.06 9.18 5.13
C ARG A 139 15.49 7.91 4.49
N GLU A 140 15.07 6.94 5.31
CA GLU A 140 14.43 5.69 4.88
C GLU A 140 13.21 5.99 4.00
N GLU A 141 12.34 6.91 4.45
CA GLU A 141 11.14 7.32 3.70
C GLU A 141 11.44 8.08 2.42
N ALA A 142 12.55 8.84 2.37
CA ALA A 142 12.99 9.54 1.17
C ALA A 142 13.52 8.58 0.10
N GLU A 143 14.17 7.50 0.52
CA GLU A 143 14.81 6.52 -0.38
C GLU A 143 13.81 5.48 -0.94
N LEU A 144 12.70 5.22 -0.25
CA LEU A 144 11.67 4.27 -0.69
C LEU A 144 10.31 4.94 -0.89
N PRO A 145 10.05 5.56 -2.06
CA PRO A 145 8.75 6.13 -2.38
C PRO A 145 7.69 5.05 -2.58
N ILE A 146 6.49 5.29 -2.03
CA ILE A 146 5.32 4.40 -2.15
C ILE A 146 4.25 5.11 -2.98
N ALA A 147 3.77 4.45 -4.03
CA ALA A 147 2.61 4.91 -4.80
C ALA A 147 1.33 4.23 -4.31
N TYR A 148 0.25 5.00 -4.16
CA TYR A 148 -1.06 4.51 -3.78
C TYR A 148 -2.05 4.69 -4.93
N ALA A 149 -2.77 3.64 -5.30
CA ALA A 149 -3.99 3.78 -6.08
C ALA A 149 -5.19 3.60 -5.15
N ARG A 150 -5.99 4.65 -4.99
CA ARG A 150 -7.18 4.66 -4.13
C ARG A 150 -8.41 4.96 -4.97
N VAL A 151 -9.36 4.03 -4.98
CA VAL A 151 -10.69 4.26 -5.54
C VAL A 151 -11.59 4.81 -4.45
N VAL A 152 -12.19 5.98 -4.70
CA VAL A 152 -12.95 6.76 -3.72
C VAL A 152 -14.43 6.84 -4.10
N PHE A 153 -15.18 5.79 -3.80
CA PHE A 153 -16.65 5.84 -3.88
C PHE A 153 -17.30 5.12 -2.69
N ARG A 154 -16.65 4.09 -2.13
CA ARG A 154 -17.06 3.36 -0.92
C ARG A 154 -15.86 2.74 -0.18
N ASN A 155 -14.73 3.44 -0.16
CA ASN A 155 -13.55 2.94 0.53
C ASN A 155 -13.62 3.25 2.03
N HIS A 156 -13.45 2.24 2.86
CA HIS A 156 -13.46 2.32 4.33
C HIS A 156 -12.19 1.71 4.93
N ASP A 157 -11.15 1.66 4.11
CA ASP A 157 -9.82 1.20 4.47
C ASP A 157 -9.11 2.24 5.32
N LEU A 158 -8.51 1.77 6.41
CA LEU A 158 -7.73 2.58 7.32
C LEU A 158 -6.31 2.01 7.42
N PRO A 159 -5.26 2.84 7.31
CA PRO A 159 -3.90 2.36 7.55
C PRO A 159 -3.75 1.84 8.98
N LEU A 160 -3.11 0.70 9.15
CA LEU A 160 -2.72 0.16 10.45
C LEU A 160 -1.24 0.43 10.78
N LYS A 161 -0.48 0.97 9.83
CA LYS A 161 0.96 1.20 9.90
C LYS A 161 1.27 2.64 9.49
N THR A 162 2.27 3.26 10.11
CA THR A 162 2.80 4.57 9.68
C THR A 162 3.59 4.44 8.39
N ASN A 163 3.89 5.56 7.72
CA ASN A 163 4.68 5.54 6.50
C ASN A 163 6.09 4.95 6.74
N ALA A 164 6.75 5.31 7.83
CA ALA A 164 8.04 4.74 8.22
C ALA A 164 7.96 3.22 8.48
N GLU A 165 6.89 2.72 9.11
CA GLU A 165 6.68 1.29 9.29
C GLU A 165 6.45 0.57 7.94
N LEU A 166 5.66 1.17 7.05
CA LEU A 166 5.43 0.64 5.70
C LEU A 166 6.74 0.54 4.91
N VAL A 167 7.56 1.59 4.90
CA VAL A 167 8.87 1.60 4.25
C VAL A 167 9.75 0.45 4.73
N ARG A 168 9.82 0.24 6.05
CA ARG A 168 10.62 -0.87 6.64
C ARG A 168 10.07 -2.24 6.25
N ILE A 169 8.75 -2.41 6.24
CA ILE A 169 8.10 -3.67 5.82
C ILE A 169 8.33 -3.94 4.33
N LEU A 170 8.13 -2.94 3.47
CA LEU A 170 8.29 -3.08 2.02
C LEU A 170 9.76 -3.29 1.63
N SER A 171 10.70 -2.75 2.40
CA SER A 171 12.12 -3.06 2.27
C SER A 171 12.39 -4.57 2.51
N VAL A 172 11.70 -5.19 3.47
CA VAL A 172 11.79 -6.64 3.71
C VAL A 172 11.18 -7.45 2.55
N PHE A 173 10.14 -6.93 1.90
CA PHE A 173 9.53 -7.57 0.73
C PHE A 173 10.48 -7.59 -0.47
N ASN A 174 11.35 -6.59 -0.60
CA ASN A 174 12.41 -6.53 -1.61
C ASN A 174 11.92 -6.88 -3.03
N GLY A 175 10.82 -6.24 -3.46
CA GLY A 175 10.22 -6.46 -4.77
C GLY A 175 9.23 -7.63 -4.87
N SER A 176 9.02 -8.39 -3.78
CA SER A 176 7.93 -9.37 -3.68
C SER A 176 6.57 -8.67 -3.69
N ASN A 177 5.61 -9.24 -4.43
CA ASN A 177 4.23 -8.81 -4.38
C ASN A 177 3.49 -9.54 -3.23
N ASP A 178 2.55 -8.86 -2.58
CA ASP A 178 1.70 -9.42 -1.53
C ASP A 178 0.24 -9.39 -1.95
N VAL A 179 -0.29 -10.57 -2.23
CA VAL A 179 -1.63 -10.78 -2.78
C VAL A 179 -2.27 -11.93 -2.03
N GLU A 180 -3.48 -11.72 -1.48
CA GLU A 180 -4.26 -12.81 -0.90
C GLU A 180 -4.54 -13.87 -1.97
N MET A 181 -4.47 -15.15 -1.60
CA MET A 181 -4.66 -16.26 -2.54
C MET A 181 -5.64 -17.30 -2.00
N LYS A 182 -6.58 -17.69 -2.86
CA LYS A 182 -7.61 -18.71 -2.64
C LYS A 182 -7.94 -19.40 -3.95
N VAL A 183 -8.35 -20.66 -3.83
CA VAL A 183 -8.94 -21.39 -4.96
C VAL A 183 -10.24 -20.69 -5.38
N PRO A 184 -10.44 -20.37 -6.67
CA PRO A 184 -11.68 -19.75 -7.13
C PRO A 184 -12.85 -20.73 -7.01
N ARG A 185 -14.06 -20.20 -6.77
CA ARG A 185 -15.30 -21.00 -6.73
C ARG A 185 -15.98 -21.16 -8.10
N ALA A 186 -15.53 -20.41 -9.10
CA ALA A 186 -16.13 -20.38 -10.43
C ALA A 186 -15.28 -21.17 -11.42
N SER A 187 -15.92 -22.09 -12.14
CA SER A 187 -15.43 -22.65 -13.39
C SER A 187 -16.36 -22.16 -14.49
N MET A 188 -15.81 -21.64 -15.57
CA MET A 188 -16.58 -21.20 -16.73
C MET A 188 -16.11 -21.93 -17.97
N ASN A 189 -17.03 -22.08 -18.92
CA ASN A 189 -16.72 -22.56 -20.27
C ASN A 189 -16.06 -21.44 -21.11
N ILE A 190 -14.93 -20.93 -20.61
CA ILE A 190 -14.09 -19.91 -21.27
C ILE A 190 -12.72 -20.55 -21.52
N SER A 191 -12.18 -20.35 -22.73
CA SER A 191 -10.81 -20.76 -23.02
C SER A 191 -9.82 -19.79 -22.38
N TRP A 192 -9.15 -20.24 -21.33
CA TRP A 192 -8.07 -19.49 -20.66
C TRP A 192 -6.68 -19.79 -21.26
N LYS A 193 -6.60 -20.27 -22.52
CA LYS A 193 -5.31 -20.46 -23.20
C LYS A 193 -4.64 -19.13 -23.50
N PHE A 194 -3.31 -19.08 -23.45
CA PHE A 194 -2.53 -17.87 -23.76
C PHE A 194 -2.80 -17.39 -25.18
N GLY A 195 -2.89 -18.32 -26.14
CA GLY A 195 -3.34 -18.08 -27.52
C GLY A 195 -4.72 -17.42 -27.60
N SER A 196 -5.72 -17.99 -26.93
CA SER A 196 -7.11 -17.46 -26.94
C SER A 196 -7.22 -16.09 -26.29
N LEU A 197 -6.44 -15.84 -25.24
CA LEU A 197 -6.42 -14.55 -24.53
C LEU A 197 -5.52 -13.52 -25.21
N ASN A 198 -4.66 -13.94 -26.14
CA ASN A 198 -3.58 -13.13 -26.70
C ASN A 198 -2.83 -12.35 -25.59
N ILE A 199 -2.49 -13.06 -24.50
CA ILE A 199 -2.09 -12.45 -23.21
C ILE A 199 -0.75 -11.73 -23.26
N PHE A 200 0.17 -12.13 -24.15
CA PHE A 200 1.42 -11.42 -24.40
C PHE A 200 1.28 -10.49 -25.58
N ARG A 201 1.90 -9.30 -25.49
CA ARG A 201 2.03 -8.39 -26.64
C ARG A 201 2.92 -8.98 -27.73
N ASP A 202 3.97 -9.71 -27.36
CA ASP A 202 4.72 -10.54 -28.30
C ASP A 202 3.92 -11.80 -28.65
N LYS A 203 3.33 -11.79 -29.85
CA LYS A 203 2.46 -12.85 -30.34
C LYS A 203 3.12 -14.24 -30.35
N ARG A 204 4.45 -14.32 -30.46
CA ARG A 204 5.19 -15.61 -30.48
C ARG A 204 5.12 -16.35 -29.15
N ARG A 205 4.82 -15.65 -28.05
CA ARG A 205 4.69 -16.23 -26.70
C ARG A 205 3.28 -16.74 -26.40
N ASN A 206 2.32 -16.48 -27.28
CA ASN A 206 0.94 -16.90 -27.10
C ASN A 206 0.75 -18.31 -27.68
N ASP A 207 0.75 -19.30 -26.81
CA ASP A 207 0.71 -20.73 -27.12
C ASP A 207 -0.45 -21.44 -26.38
N ASP A 208 -0.40 -22.77 -26.31
CA ASP A 208 -1.43 -23.60 -25.68
C ASP A 208 -1.38 -23.66 -24.15
N ARG A 209 -0.40 -23.00 -23.49
CA ARG A 209 -0.39 -22.86 -22.03
C ARG A 209 -1.65 -22.14 -21.55
N ARG A 210 -2.05 -22.40 -20.32
CA ARG A 210 -3.33 -21.92 -19.77
C ARG A 210 -3.11 -21.03 -18.57
N LEU A 211 -3.84 -19.92 -18.47
CA LEU A 211 -4.04 -19.21 -17.22
C LEU A 211 -4.99 -20.02 -16.34
N TYR A 212 -4.58 -20.21 -15.09
CA TYR A 212 -5.43 -20.80 -14.07
C TYR A 212 -5.93 -19.69 -13.17
N LEU A 213 -7.26 -19.51 -13.13
CA LEU A 213 -7.85 -18.48 -12.29
C LEU A 213 -7.48 -18.69 -10.82
N VAL A 214 -7.17 -17.58 -10.17
CA VAL A 214 -6.95 -17.53 -8.72
C VAL A 214 -7.81 -16.40 -8.17
N LYS A 215 -8.42 -16.64 -7.02
CA LYS A 215 -9.14 -15.61 -6.28
C LYS A 215 -8.22 -15.00 -5.23
N GLY A 216 -8.29 -13.69 -5.05
CA GLY A 216 -7.56 -12.95 -4.03
C GLY A 216 -8.38 -11.84 -3.41
N GLY A 217 -7.68 -10.87 -2.83
CA GLY A 217 -8.28 -9.68 -2.23
C GLY A 217 -8.03 -8.45 -3.08
N VAL A 218 -9.00 -7.53 -3.13
CA VAL A 218 -8.90 -6.27 -3.89
C VAL A 218 -7.85 -5.29 -3.36
N GLN A 219 -7.39 -5.47 -2.11
CA GLN A 219 -6.25 -4.79 -1.53
C GLN A 219 -5.00 -5.66 -1.65
N SER A 220 -4.04 -5.21 -2.47
CA SER A 220 -2.82 -5.95 -2.75
C SER A 220 -1.63 -5.02 -2.95
N ILE A 221 -0.42 -5.57 -2.83
CA ILE A 221 0.85 -4.84 -2.91
C ILE A 221 1.65 -5.39 -4.08
N PHE A 222 2.11 -4.50 -4.95
CA PHE A 222 2.84 -4.87 -6.15
C PHE A 222 4.14 -4.09 -6.26
N SER A 223 5.20 -4.71 -6.74
CA SER A 223 6.40 -3.96 -7.13
C SER A 223 6.12 -3.12 -8.39
N ARG A 224 6.88 -2.03 -8.56
CA ARG A 224 6.86 -1.23 -9.78
C ARG A 224 7.21 -2.08 -11.00
N ALA A 225 8.17 -3.00 -10.85
CA ALA A 225 8.55 -3.93 -11.91
C ALA A 225 7.37 -4.81 -12.34
N TYR A 226 6.53 -5.27 -11.40
CA TYR A 226 5.30 -5.99 -11.73
C TYR A 226 4.32 -5.13 -12.52
N VAL A 227 4.08 -3.90 -12.06
CA VAL A 227 3.16 -2.96 -12.74
C VAL A 227 3.63 -2.66 -14.16
N GLU A 228 4.91 -2.36 -14.34
CA GLU A 228 5.49 -2.14 -15.68
C GLU A 228 5.41 -3.37 -16.56
N TYR A 229 5.63 -4.57 -16.01
CA TYR A 229 5.50 -5.81 -16.76
C TYR A 229 4.06 -6.02 -17.25
N ILE A 230 3.06 -5.81 -16.40
CA ILE A 230 1.65 -5.91 -16.83
C ILE A 230 1.35 -4.90 -17.94
N LEU A 231 1.75 -3.64 -17.76
CA LEU A 231 1.41 -2.57 -18.70
C LEU A 231 2.13 -2.73 -20.05
N ASN A 232 3.41 -3.10 -20.02
CA ASN A 232 4.28 -3.03 -21.20
C ASN A 232 4.54 -4.39 -21.86
N THR A 233 4.36 -5.51 -21.14
CA THR A 233 4.63 -6.86 -21.68
C THR A 233 3.35 -7.63 -21.96
N LEU A 234 2.34 -7.49 -21.10
CA LEU A 234 1.07 -8.19 -21.23
C LEU A 234 0.05 -7.36 -22.03
N ASN A 235 -0.85 -8.06 -22.69
CA ASN A 235 -2.08 -7.55 -23.27
C ASN A 235 -3.25 -8.14 -22.47
N VAL A 236 -3.76 -7.36 -21.54
CA VAL A 236 -4.76 -7.81 -20.56
C VAL A 236 -6.20 -7.59 -21.00
N SER A 237 -6.44 -6.99 -22.16
CA SER A 237 -7.79 -6.56 -22.57
C SER A 237 -8.79 -7.70 -22.70
N ILE A 238 -8.43 -8.79 -23.38
CA ILE A 238 -9.32 -9.97 -23.52
C ILE A 238 -9.51 -10.63 -22.15
N PHE A 239 -8.46 -10.70 -21.35
CA PHE A 239 -8.54 -11.28 -20.00
C PHE A 239 -9.51 -10.49 -19.11
N LEU A 240 -9.39 -9.16 -19.06
CA LEU A 240 -10.31 -8.27 -18.32
C LEU A 240 -11.74 -8.40 -18.83
N ASN A 241 -11.96 -8.34 -20.15
CA ASN A 241 -13.30 -8.47 -20.73
C ASN A 241 -13.94 -9.82 -20.38
N ASN A 242 -13.16 -10.90 -20.32
CA ASN A 242 -13.66 -12.19 -19.88
C ASN A 242 -14.01 -12.20 -18.38
N LEU A 243 -13.25 -11.47 -17.55
CA LEU A 243 -13.55 -11.32 -16.12
C LEU A 243 -14.78 -10.46 -15.86
N ASP A 244 -15.06 -9.45 -16.69
CA ASP A 244 -16.26 -8.60 -16.56
C ASP A 244 -17.56 -9.37 -16.77
N ASN A 245 -17.49 -10.50 -17.48
CA ASN A 245 -18.61 -11.42 -17.65
C ASN A 245 -18.84 -12.34 -16.43
N ILE A 246 -17.96 -12.27 -15.41
CA ILE A 246 -18.11 -13.03 -14.18
C ILE A 246 -19.08 -12.32 -13.24
N LYS A 247 -20.25 -12.94 -13.03
CA LYS A 247 -21.34 -12.38 -12.22
C LYS A 247 -20.95 -12.00 -10.79
N PHE A 248 -19.96 -12.68 -10.18
CA PHE A 248 -19.56 -12.44 -8.79
C PHE A 248 -18.06 -12.62 -8.57
N GLY A 249 -17.40 -11.60 -8.03
CA GLY A 249 -16.00 -11.66 -7.60
C GLY A 249 -14.97 -11.69 -8.73
N GLY A 250 -15.31 -11.20 -9.93
CA GLY A 250 -14.35 -11.09 -11.04
C GLY A 250 -13.22 -10.08 -10.75
N ASP A 251 -13.57 -9.00 -10.04
CA ASP A 251 -12.67 -7.99 -9.47
C ASP A 251 -11.64 -8.59 -8.50
N GLU A 252 -11.99 -9.70 -7.83
CA GLU A 252 -11.11 -10.45 -6.94
C GLU A 252 -10.19 -11.45 -7.68
N MET A 253 -10.26 -11.56 -9.01
CA MET A 253 -9.49 -12.56 -9.76
C MET A 253 -8.32 -12.01 -10.56
N PHE A 254 -8.41 -10.77 -11.06
CA PHE A 254 -7.44 -10.25 -12.04
C PHE A 254 -6.00 -10.29 -11.53
N PHE A 255 -5.70 -9.55 -10.45
CA PHE A 255 -4.34 -9.47 -9.93
C PHE A 255 -3.85 -10.77 -9.33
N ALA A 256 -4.72 -11.51 -8.64
CA ALA A 256 -4.36 -12.78 -8.05
C ALA A 256 -3.96 -13.80 -9.12
N THR A 257 -4.71 -13.86 -10.22
CA THR A 257 -4.41 -14.76 -11.34
C THR A 257 -3.06 -14.43 -11.98
N LEU A 258 -2.82 -13.16 -12.33
CA LEU A 258 -1.56 -12.77 -12.97
C LEU A 258 -0.36 -12.94 -12.03
N ASN A 259 -0.52 -12.62 -10.75
CA ASN A 259 0.55 -12.71 -9.77
C ASN A 259 0.95 -14.15 -9.44
N MET A 260 0.02 -15.10 -9.53
CA MET A 260 0.22 -16.50 -9.12
C MET A 260 0.63 -17.45 -10.24
N GLN A 261 0.89 -16.91 -11.44
CA GLN A 261 1.18 -17.72 -12.61
C GLN A 261 2.68 -17.74 -12.93
N ASP A 262 3.31 -18.89 -12.65
CA ASP A 262 4.73 -19.12 -12.87
C ASP A 262 5.10 -18.93 -14.35
N GLU A 263 4.25 -19.38 -15.27
CA GLU A 263 4.42 -19.33 -16.72
C GLU A 263 4.37 -17.90 -17.30
N LEU A 264 3.76 -16.95 -16.58
CA LEU A 264 3.80 -15.53 -16.97
C LEU A 264 5.13 -14.89 -16.62
N GLY A 265 5.86 -15.43 -15.63
CA GLY A 265 7.16 -14.92 -15.22
C GLY A 265 7.12 -13.48 -14.68
N VAL A 266 6.00 -13.05 -14.12
CA VAL A 266 5.83 -11.67 -13.64
C VAL A 266 6.82 -11.36 -12.49
N PRO A 267 7.43 -10.16 -12.46
CA PRO A 267 8.31 -9.74 -11.36
C PRO A 267 7.57 -9.76 -10.01
N GLY A 268 8.22 -10.26 -8.96
CA GLY A 268 7.64 -10.34 -7.62
C GLY A 268 6.47 -11.32 -7.49
N GLY A 269 6.10 -12.04 -8.55
CA GLY A 269 5.03 -13.02 -8.54
C GLY A 269 5.29 -14.19 -7.59
N PHE A 270 4.28 -15.02 -7.40
CA PHE A 270 4.38 -16.19 -6.53
C PHE A 270 3.73 -17.41 -7.20
N THR A 271 3.89 -18.60 -6.61
CA THR A 271 3.47 -19.85 -7.24
C THR A 271 2.08 -20.30 -6.81
N ARG A 272 1.28 -20.70 -7.81
CA ARG A 272 -0.01 -21.40 -7.64
C ARG A 272 0.10 -22.68 -6.80
N ARG A 273 1.29 -23.30 -6.71
CA ARG A 273 1.49 -24.53 -5.90
C ARG A 273 0.98 -24.39 -4.47
N CYS A 274 1.10 -23.19 -3.89
CA CYS A 274 0.75 -22.95 -2.50
C CYS A 274 -0.73 -22.63 -2.27
N LEU A 275 -1.60 -22.71 -3.28
CA LEU A 275 -3.04 -22.40 -3.13
C LEU A 275 -3.80 -23.30 -2.15
N SER A 276 -3.34 -24.53 -1.94
CA SER A 276 -3.92 -25.46 -0.94
C SER A 276 -3.48 -25.17 0.48
N SER A 277 -2.47 -24.31 0.68
CA SER A 277 -1.98 -23.92 2.00
C SER A 277 -2.90 -22.88 2.64
N ARG A 278 -2.76 -22.70 3.96
CA ARG A 278 -3.48 -21.64 4.68
C ARG A 278 -3.17 -20.27 4.05
N PRO A 279 -4.17 -19.42 3.77
CA PRO A 279 -3.93 -18.11 3.19
C PRO A 279 -3.00 -17.26 4.06
N PHE A 280 -2.00 -16.66 3.43
CA PHE A 280 -1.08 -15.70 4.04
C PHE A 280 -0.99 -14.46 3.16
N TYR A 281 -0.93 -13.29 3.79
CA TYR A 281 -0.76 -11.98 3.16
C TYR A 281 -0.57 -10.92 4.25
N ALA A 282 -0.06 -9.75 3.93
CA ALA A 282 0.07 -8.62 4.84
C ALA A 282 -0.91 -7.48 4.53
N SER A 283 -1.43 -7.39 3.31
CA SER A 283 -2.14 -6.23 2.78
C SER A 283 -3.32 -5.76 3.66
N LYS A 284 -4.28 -6.64 3.93
CA LYS A 284 -5.54 -6.28 4.61
C LYS A 284 -5.84 -7.15 5.84
N PHE A 285 -6.40 -6.50 6.85
CA PHE A 285 -7.14 -7.11 7.94
C PHE A 285 -8.63 -6.89 7.75
N ALA A 286 -9.40 -7.96 7.78
CA ALA A 286 -10.86 -7.90 7.81
C ALA A 286 -11.38 -9.07 8.66
N ILE A 287 -12.44 -8.83 9.42
CA ILE A 287 -13.13 -9.88 10.16
C ILE A 287 -14.47 -10.13 9.48
N TRP A 288 -14.67 -11.35 9.02
CA TRP A 288 -15.94 -11.77 8.45
C TRP A 288 -16.84 -12.33 9.55
N GLN A 289 -18.15 -12.18 9.39
CA GLN A 289 -19.15 -12.61 10.39
C GLN A 289 -18.99 -14.07 10.81
N HIS A 290 -18.67 -14.97 9.88
CA HIS A 290 -18.46 -16.39 10.16
C HIS A 290 -17.21 -16.71 10.99
N MET A 291 -16.26 -15.77 11.13
CA MET A 291 -15.03 -15.97 11.91
C MET A 291 -15.24 -15.68 13.41
N GLY A 292 -16.28 -14.93 13.76
CA GLY A 292 -16.42 -14.34 15.09
C GLY A 292 -15.33 -13.31 15.42
N GLY A 293 -15.39 -12.75 16.65
CA GLY A 293 -14.34 -11.85 17.15
C GLY A 293 -14.37 -10.41 16.62
N CYS A 294 -15.53 -9.94 16.15
CA CYS A 294 -15.82 -8.53 15.91
C CYS A 294 -16.36 -7.93 17.22
N SER A 295 -15.57 -7.14 17.96
CA SER A 295 -15.97 -6.68 19.29
C SER A 295 -17.15 -5.72 19.22
N SER A 296 -17.26 -4.93 18.15
CA SER A 296 -18.42 -4.06 17.92
C SER A 296 -19.74 -4.80 17.65
N SER A 297 -19.66 -6.08 17.29
CA SER A 297 -20.82 -6.88 16.83
C SER A 297 -21.59 -6.25 15.66
N LYS A 298 -21.01 -5.29 14.94
CA LYS A 298 -21.63 -4.64 13.77
C LYS A 298 -21.01 -5.15 12.48
N PHE A 299 -21.88 -5.46 11.54
CA PHE A 299 -21.49 -5.99 10.23
C PHE A 299 -22.24 -5.24 9.13
N ARG A 300 -21.53 -4.93 8.04
CA ARG A 300 -22.14 -4.48 6.78
C ARG A 300 -21.66 -5.44 5.69
N HIS A 301 -22.54 -5.99 4.86
CA HIS A 301 -22.14 -7.01 3.86
C HIS A 301 -21.27 -8.15 4.46
N ALA A 302 -21.62 -8.64 5.66
CA ALA A 302 -20.90 -9.68 6.42
C ALA A 302 -19.44 -9.37 6.84
N VAL A 303 -18.97 -8.13 6.67
CA VAL A 303 -17.66 -7.67 7.16
C VAL A 303 -17.85 -6.78 8.39
N CYS A 304 -17.07 -7.05 9.44
CA CYS A 304 -17.05 -6.30 10.69
C CYS A 304 -16.78 -4.82 10.44
N THR A 305 -17.59 -3.97 11.07
CA THR A 305 -17.32 -2.54 11.17
C THR A 305 -16.64 -2.27 12.50
N PHE A 306 -15.34 -1.95 12.45
CA PHE A 306 -14.52 -1.72 13.65
C PHE A 306 -15.02 -0.49 14.42
N GLY A 307 -15.23 -0.67 15.72
CA GLY A 307 -15.50 0.41 16.68
C GLY A 307 -14.34 0.63 17.64
N ILE A 308 -14.55 1.50 18.63
CA ILE A 308 -13.51 1.84 19.60
C ILE A 308 -13.08 0.65 20.47
N GLU A 309 -13.99 -0.29 20.68
CA GLU A 309 -13.78 -1.57 21.37
C GLU A 309 -12.89 -2.55 20.59
N ASP A 310 -12.63 -2.30 19.30
CA ASP A 310 -11.74 -3.11 18.47
C ASP A 310 -10.29 -2.58 18.45
N LEU A 311 -10.02 -1.35 18.94
CA LEU A 311 -8.69 -0.73 18.88
C LEU A 311 -7.57 -1.56 19.56
N PRO A 312 -7.76 -2.19 20.73
CA PRO A 312 -6.74 -3.06 21.32
C PRO A 312 -6.32 -4.20 20.40
N LYS A 313 -7.27 -4.73 19.62
CA LYS A 313 -7.00 -5.78 18.64
C LYS A 313 -6.22 -5.23 17.46
N LEU A 314 -6.63 -4.08 16.92
CA LEU A 314 -5.97 -3.45 15.77
C LEU A 314 -4.50 -3.10 16.06
N MET A 315 -4.15 -2.74 17.31
CA MET A 315 -2.76 -2.49 17.72
C MET A 315 -1.82 -3.67 17.52
N ASN A 316 -2.34 -4.89 17.63
CA ASN A 316 -1.55 -6.13 17.61
C ASN A 316 -1.59 -6.86 16.27
N VAL A 317 -2.30 -6.32 15.28
CA VAL A 317 -2.44 -6.94 13.96
C VAL A 317 -1.23 -6.61 13.07
N SER A 318 -0.63 -7.63 12.46
CA SER A 318 0.51 -7.52 11.54
C SER A 318 0.12 -7.09 10.11
N LYS A 319 -1.16 -6.82 9.85
CA LYS A 319 -1.61 -6.33 8.54
C LYS A 319 -1.33 -4.84 8.37
N LEU A 320 -1.32 -4.39 7.12
CA LEU A 320 -0.98 -3.00 6.77
C LEU A 320 -2.20 -2.08 6.77
N ILE A 321 -3.36 -2.60 6.38
CA ILE A 321 -4.64 -1.89 6.30
C ILE A 321 -5.71 -2.68 7.06
N ALA A 322 -6.70 -1.99 7.64
CA ALA A 322 -7.92 -2.60 8.17
C ALA A 322 -9.13 -2.20 7.32
N ASN A 323 -10.01 -3.17 7.05
CA ASN A 323 -11.33 -2.96 6.48
C ASN A 323 -12.40 -3.60 7.40
N LYS A 324 -13.37 -2.85 7.93
CA LYS A 324 -13.68 -1.43 7.66
C LYS A 324 -13.88 -0.64 8.93
N MET A 325 -13.56 0.65 8.87
CA MET A 325 -13.91 1.62 9.89
C MET A 325 -14.75 2.73 9.25
N LEU A 326 -15.87 3.06 9.90
CA LEU A 326 -16.87 4.00 9.37
C LEU A 326 -17.01 5.16 10.37
N PRO A 327 -16.63 6.40 10.00
CA PRO A 327 -16.91 7.59 10.80
C PRO A 327 -18.38 7.72 11.21
N GLU A 328 -19.31 7.32 10.34
CA GLU A 328 -20.76 7.39 10.56
C GLU A 328 -21.24 6.37 11.60
N PHE A 329 -20.43 5.35 11.87
CA PHE A 329 -20.70 4.35 12.90
C PHE A 329 -20.00 4.69 14.22
N ASP A 330 -18.71 5.00 14.17
CA ASP A 330 -17.89 5.25 15.34
C ASP A 330 -16.74 6.20 14.98
N TYR A 331 -17.01 7.49 15.05
CA TYR A 331 -16.02 8.54 14.83
C TYR A 331 -14.97 8.57 15.94
N SER A 332 -15.31 8.09 17.14
CA SER A 332 -14.37 8.01 18.26
C SER A 332 -13.28 6.99 17.98
N ALA A 333 -13.62 5.84 17.38
CA ALA A 333 -12.67 4.87 16.89
C ALA A 333 -11.73 5.45 15.82
N PHE A 334 -12.31 6.13 14.82
CA PHE A 334 -11.55 6.76 13.74
C PHE A 334 -10.57 7.82 14.26
N SER A 335 -11.08 8.77 15.04
CA SER A 335 -10.28 9.84 15.65
C SER A 335 -9.15 9.25 16.50
N CYS A 336 -9.43 8.37 17.46
CA CYS A 336 -8.40 7.77 18.31
C CYS A 336 -7.35 6.99 17.52
N TRP A 337 -7.72 6.26 16.47
CA TRP A 337 -6.75 5.54 15.65
C TRP A 337 -5.85 6.49 14.85
N MET A 338 -6.41 7.56 14.30
CA MET A 338 -5.62 8.57 13.61
C MET A 338 -4.68 9.34 14.56
N GLN A 339 -5.12 9.65 15.79
CA GLN A 339 -4.24 10.18 16.83
C GLN A 339 -3.10 9.20 17.16
N THR A 340 -3.41 7.90 17.19
CA THR A 340 -2.42 6.84 17.43
C THR A 340 -1.34 6.82 16.35
N LEU A 341 -1.73 6.85 15.07
CA LEU A 341 -0.79 6.91 13.95
C LEU A 341 0.05 8.21 13.95
N PHE A 342 -0.57 9.34 14.30
CA PHE A 342 0.14 10.61 14.47
C PHE A 342 1.22 10.49 15.54
N ASN A 343 0.85 10.00 16.74
CA ASN A 343 1.79 9.85 17.85
C ASN A 343 2.92 8.85 17.56
N LEU A 344 2.63 7.77 16.83
CA LEU A 344 3.64 6.83 16.34
C LEU A 344 4.61 7.48 15.35
N THR A 345 4.11 8.37 14.48
CA THR A 345 4.92 9.06 13.46
C THR A 345 5.92 10.04 14.09
N TYR A 346 5.52 10.72 15.17
CA TYR A 346 6.37 11.70 15.87
C TYR A 346 7.18 11.12 17.04
N GLY A 347 6.96 9.85 17.38
CA GLY A 347 7.66 9.17 18.48
C GLY A 347 7.09 9.46 19.87
N ASN A 348 5.91 10.08 19.97
CA ASN A 348 5.16 10.25 21.23
C ASN A 348 4.54 8.93 21.71
N LEU A 349 4.38 7.97 20.80
CA LEU A 349 4.01 6.59 21.08
C LEU A 349 5.01 5.70 20.36
N THR A 350 5.36 4.57 20.97
CA THR A 350 6.23 3.57 20.35
C THR A 350 5.57 2.21 20.41
N ARG A 351 5.73 1.42 19.34
CA ARG A 351 5.37 -0.01 19.36
C ARG A 351 6.44 -0.82 18.64
N ARG A 352 6.52 -2.10 18.99
CA ARG A 352 7.46 -3.03 18.36
C ARG A 352 6.95 -3.43 16.98
N LEU A 353 7.73 -3.13 15.94
CA LEU A 353 7.50 -3.66 14.60
C LEU A 353 8.31 -4.95 14.41
N SER A 354 7.63 -6.10 14.39
CA SER A 354 8.27 -7.39 14.10
C SER A 354 8.48 -7.56 12.60
N LEU A 355 9.66 -7.15 12.09
CA LEU A 355 10.04 -7.37 10.69
C LEU A 355 10.19 -8.86 10.35
N GLU A 356 10.52 -9.69 11.34
CA GLU A 356 10.63 -11.14 11.17
C GLU A 356 9.32 -11.75 10.65
N THR A 357 8.18 -11.30 11.17
CA THR A 357 6.84 -11.74 10.73
C THR A 357 6.66 -11.58 9.22
N TYR A 358 7.10 -10.45 8.66
CA TYR A 358 7.00 -10.17 7.23
C TYR A 358 8.05 -10.95 6.42
N SER A 359 9.27 -11.09 6.95
CA SER A 359 10.35 -11.81 6.29
C SER A 359 10.07 -13.31 6.12
N ARG A 360 9.24 -13.88 7.00
CA ARG A 360 8.83 -15.29 7.01
C ARG A 360 7.68 -15.59 6.05
N LEU A 361 7.01 -14.58 5.50
CA LEU A 361 5.91 -14.79 4.55
C LEU A 361 6.40 -15.61 3.35
N PRO A 362 5.67 -16.66 2.91
CA PRO A 362 6.15 -17.55 1.87
C PRO A 362 6.46 -16.85 0.55
N HIS A 363 5.66 -15.86 0.13
CA HIS A 363 5.94 -15.10 -1.10
C HIS A 363 7.24 -14.27 -1.01
N VAL A 364 7.60 -13.78 0.18
CA VAL A 364 8.88 -13.10 0.43
C VAL A 364 10.03 -14.09 0.38
N ARG A 365 9.92 -15.22 1.10
CA ARG A 365 10.94 -16.29 1.09
C ARG A 365 11.19 -16.83 -0.31
N PHE A 366 10.13 -17.03 -1.09
CA PHE A 366 10.22 -17.52 -2.46
C PHE A 366 10.96 -16.55 -3.36
N ASN A 367 10.66 -15.26 -3.28
CA ASN A 367 11.31 -14.28 -4.15
C ASN A 367 12.77 -14.00 -3.77
N ARG A 368 13.20 -14.25 -2.52
CA ARG A 368 14.63 -14.17 -2.14
C ARG A 368 15.52 -15.14 -2.91
N GLU A 369 14.98 -16.31 -3.24
CA GLU A 369 15.69 -17.36 -4.00
C GLU A 369 14.87 -17.75 -5.25
N ARG A 370 14.28 -16.75 -5.92
CA ARG A 370 13.30 -16.96 -6.99
C ARG A 370 13.79 -17.93 -8.06
N GLU A 371 15.02 -17.75 -8.54
CA GLU A 371 15.59 -18.58 -9.60
C GLU A 371 15.68 -20.06 -9.20
N ARG A 372 16.04 -20.33 -7.94
CA ARG A 372 16.10 -21.68 -7.39
C ARG A 372 14.72 -22.31 -7.38
N TRP A 373 13.73 -21.61 -6.84
CA TRP A 373 12.38 -22.16 -6.69
C TRP A 373 11.62 -22.24 -8.02
N MET A 374 11.90 -21.38 -8.99
CA MET A 374 11.32 -21.50 -10.34
C MET A 374 11.81 -22.76 -11.06
N ARG A 375 13.04 -23.23 -10.82
CA ARG A 375 13.56 -24.50 -11.40
C ARG A 375 12.97 -25.73 -10.74
N ASN A 376 12.70 -25.67 -9.43
CA ASN A 376 12.08 -26.75 -8.70
C ASN A 376 11.03 -26.23 -7.70
N PRO A 377 9.83 -25.84 -8.18
CA PRO A 377 8.79 -25.28 -7.31
C PRO A 377 8.31 -26.29 -6.27
N THR A 378 8.46 -27.58 -6.54
CA THR A 378 7.94 -28.63 -5.65
C THR A 378 8.70 -28.73 -4.33
N ALA A 379 9.96 -28.33 -4.31
CA ALA A 379 10.79 -28.30 -3.11
C ALA A 379 10.46 -27.13 -2.16
N PHE A 380 9.70 -26.13 -2.61
CA PHE A 380 9.38 -24.97 -1.78
C PHE A 380 8.34 -25.32 -0.70
N ASN A 381 8.65 -24.96 0.55
CA ASN A 381 7.71 -25.10 1.66
C ASN A 381 6.74 -23.91 1.71
N CYS A 382 5.46 -24.19 1.46
CA CYS A 382 4.38 -23.22 1.48
C CYS A 382 3.84 -22.88 2.88
N THR A 383 4.31 -23.53 3.95
CA THR A 383 3.76 -23.30 5.30
C THR A 383 4.20 -21.96 5.88
N TYR A 384 3.28 -21.36 6.63
CA TYR A 384 3.49 -20.15 7.41
C TYR A 384 2.78 -20.33 8.75
N HIS A 385 3.53 -20.21 9.84
CA HIS A 385 3.06 -20.40 11.21
C HIS A 385 3.06 -19.08 11.95
#